data_AF-A0A813JW17-F1
#
_entry.id   AF-A0A813JW17-F1
#
_cell.length_a   1.000
_cell.length_b   1.000
_cell.length_c   1.000
_cell.angle_alpha   90.00
_cell.angle_beta   90.00
_cell.angle_gamma   90.00
#
_symmetry.space_group_name_H-M   'P 1'
#
loop_
_entity.id
_entity.type
_entity.pdbx_description
1 polymer ?
#
loop_
_entity_poly.entity_id
_entity_poly.type
_entity_poly.pdbx_seq_one_letter_code
_entity_poly.pdbx_strand_id
1 'polypeptide(L)'
;MNYLGSARPARAWKGPLVHYNSWYDFTSWQDEGFFNPRRGRNQEEANYYHKLLQELSKDQMNEKAALDVIAAFHKELVLQRGAVLDSFLWDDGWDDPEEGMWAFNEERFPRGFSQLAKAAREINCSNGIWLSPWGGYGEAKEVRLRAAEAQALKMRQNAGVNFFKFDGVAGDPAEVAAEMEAMLGFGKEGKEDDDDELWINLTTGTWPSPFFLLWVDSIWRGHRDVMAVSELQLPGASVRQRWQVFRECVVYELVVKQAAFFPISRLT
;
A
#
# COMPACT_ATOMS: atom_id res chain seq x y z
N MET A 1 21.49 28.00 -9.35
CA MET A 1 20.31 27.16 -9.08
C MET A 1 19.91 27.35 -7.63
N ASN A 2 18.62 27.52 -7.32
CA ASN A 2 18.19 27.56 -5.92
C ASN A 2 18.16 26.12 -5.35
N TYR A 3 18.30 26.00 -4.03
CA TYR A 3 18.32 24.71 -3.32
C TYR A 3 17.12 23.79 -3.65
N LEU A 4 15.95 24.37 -3.93
CA LEU A 4 14.74 23.64 -4.29
C LEU A 4 14.78 23.07 -5.71
N GLY A 5 15.47 23.74 -6.65
CA GLY A 5 15.66 23.27 -8.03
C GLY A 5 16.69 22.15 -8.15
N SER A 6 17.62 22.04 -7.19
CA SER A 6 18.53 20.89 -7.08
C SER A 6 17.92 19.68 -6.33
N ALA A 7 16.79 19.87 -5.64
CA ALA A 7 16.16 18.84 -4.82
C ALA A 7 14.96 18.16 -5.49
N ARG A 8 14.49 18.66 -6.64
CA ARG A 8 13.29 18.17 -7.32
C ARG A 8 13.68 17.33 -8.53
N PRO A 9 13.44 16.01 -8.55
CA PRO A 9 13.51 15.24 -9.79
C PRO A 9 12.49 15.83 -10.77
N ALA A 10 12.81 15.84 -12.06
CA ALA A 10 11.99 16.42 -13.11
C ALA A 10 10.77 15.51 -13.41
N ARG A 11 9.89 15.31 -12.43
CA ARG A 11 8.70 14.45 -12.60
C ARG A 11 7.61 15.19 -13.36
N ALA A 12 7.20 14.67 -14.52
CA ALA A 12 5.92 15.02 -15.12
C ALA A 12 4.80 14.34 -14.33
N TRP A 13 3.85 15.12 -13.82
CA TRP A 13 2.64 14.57 -13.19
C TRP A 13 1.84 13.78 -14.24
N LYS A 14 1.73 12.45 -14.08
CA LYS A 14 1.02 11.55 -15.01
C LYS A 14 -0.51 11.50 -14.80
N GLY A 15 -1.06 12.31 -13.89
CA GLY A 15 -2.47 12.26 -13.51
C GLY A 15 -2.74 11.37 -12.30
N PRO A 16 -4.02 11.25 -11.87
CA PRO A 16 -4.40 10.28 -10.84
C PRO A 16 -4.31 8.85 -11.38
N LEU A 17 -3.65 7.97 -10.62
CA LEU A 17 -3.58 6.54 -10.94
C LEU A 17 -4.63 5.76 -10.13
N VAL A 18 -5.13 4.68 -10.73
CA VAL A 18 -6.10 3.76 -10.14
C VAL A 18 -5.41 2.44 -9.88
N HIS A 19 -5.38 2.06 -8.60
CA HIS A 19 -4.74 0.82 -8.16
C HIS A 19 -5.77 -0.05 -7.44
N TYR A 20 -5.78 -1.35 -7.76
CA TYR A 20 -6.37 -2.36 -6.88
C TYR A 20 -5.43 -2.55 -5.68
N ASN A 21 -5.96 -2.71 -4.46
CA ASN A 21 -5.19 -3.05 -3.27
C ASN A 21 -5.81 -4.29 -2.62
N SER A 22 -4.98 -5.32 -2.42
CA SER A 22 -5.45 -6.65 -2.04
C SER A 22 -5.68 -6.87 -0.54
N TRP A 23 -5.32 -5.92 0.34
CA TRP A 23 -5.38 -6.10 1.80
C TRP A 23 -6.78 -6.47 2.32
N TYR A 24 -7.82 -6.07 1.58
CA TYR A 24 -9.21 -6.26 1.97
C TYR A 24 -9.89 -7.48 1.38
N ASP A 25 -9.19 -8.22 0.51
CA ASP A 25 -9.74 -9.40 -0.15
C ASP A 25 -8.96 -10.67 0.24
N PHE A 26 -7.76 -10.55 0.80
CA PHE A 26 -6.96 -11.68 1.28
C PHE A 26 -6.51 -11.52 2.73
N THR A 27 -6.44 -12.66 3.45
CA THR A 27 -5.87 -12.73 4.79
C THR A 27 -4.37 -12.62 4.78
N SER A 28 -3.87 -11.79 5.68
CA SER A 28 -2.48 -11.72 6.08
C SER A 28 -2.30 -12.24 7.50
N TRP A 29 -1.07 -12.60 7.87
CA TRP A 29 -0.73 -12.97 9.23
C TRP A 29 -0.84 -11.78 10.21
N GLN A 30 -0.74 -10.53 9.72
CA GLN A 30 -0.92 -9.34 10.55
C GLN A 30 -2.39 -9.10 10.94
N ASP A 31 -3.34 -9.56 10.12
CA ASP A 31 -4.78 -9.34 10.33
C ASP A 31 -5.26 -9.92 11.67
N GLU A 32 -4.75 -11.08 12.09
CA GLU A 32 -5.11 -11.70 13.37
C GLU A 32 -4.75 -10.82 14.57
N GLY A 33 -3.63 -10.09 14.47
CA GLY A 33 -3.19 -9.13 15.49
C GLY A 33 -3.95 -7.81 15.44
N PHE A 34 -4.24 -7.29 14.25
CA PHE A 34 -4.96 -6.02 14.09
C PHE A 34 -6.43 -6.12 14.46
N PHE A 35 -7.10 -7.21 14.07
CA PHE A 35 -8.53 -7.41 14.30
C PHE A 35 -8.84 -8.27 15.52
N ASN A 36 -7.87 -8.47 16.42
CA ASN A 36 -8.11 -9.16 17.67
C ASN A 36 -9.19 -8.43 18.48
N PRO A 37 -10.34 -9.07 18.80
CA PRO A 37 -11.43 -8.43 19.53
C PRO A 37 -11.00 -7.86 20.90
N ARG A 38 -9.93 -8.40 21.50
CA ARG A 38 -9.34 -7.90 22.76
C ARG A 38 -8.79 -6.48 22.65
N ARG A 39 -8.53 -5.98 21.44
CA ARG A 39 -8.09 -4.60 21.19
C ARG A 39 -9.25 -3.59 21.17
N GLY A 40 -10.49 -4.07 21.18
CA GLY A 40 -11.67 -3.21 21.31
C GLY A 40 -11.68 -2.50 22.66
N ARG A 41 -11.91 -1.18 22.66
CA ARG A 41 -12.03 -0.40 23.91
C ARG A 41 -13.34 -0.68 24.65
N ASN A 42 -14.32 -1.22 23.94
CA ASN A 42 -15.62 -1.64 24.46
C ASN A 42 -16.15 -2.86 23.68
N GLN A 43 -17.25 -3.42 24.14
CA GLN A 43 -17.86 -4.62 23.55
C GLN A 43 -18.31 -4.40 22.10
N GLU A 44 -18.76 -3.19 21.75
CA GLU A 44 -19.21 -2.85 20.40
C GLU A 44 -18.03 -2.85 19.42
N GLU A 45 -16.92 -2.23 19.79
CA GLU A 45 -15.68 -2.19 18.99
C GLU A 45 -15.04 -3.59 18.88
N ALA A 46 -15.08 -4.39 19.95
CA ALA A 46 -14.63 -5.78 19.91
C ALA A 46 -15.47 -6.64 18.95
N ASN A 47 -16.79 -6.53 19.02
CA ASN A 47 -17.71 -7.23 18.12
C ASN A 47 -17.53 -6.76 16.67
N TYR A 48 -17.22 -5.49 16.47
CA TYR A 48 -16.91 -4.92 15.17
C TYR A 48 -15.66 -5.57 14.57
N TYR A 49 -14.53 -5.59 15.28
CA TYR A 49 -13.30 -6.21 14.76
C TYR A 49 -13.48 -7.69 14.42
N HIS A 50 -14.23 -8.42 15.26
CA HIS A 50 -14.55 -9.82 15.01
C HIS A 50 -15.34 -10.03 13.71
N LYS A 51 -16.40 -9.24 13.49
CA LYS A 51 -17.23 -9.34 12.27
C LYS A 51 -16.48 -8.88 11.02
N LEU A 52 -15.72 -7.80 11.15
CA LEU A 52 -14.94 -7.23 10.07
C LEU A 52 -13.93 -8.23 9.52
N LEU A 53 -13.20 -8.92 10.40
CA LEU A 53 -12.26 -9.98 10.02
C LEU A 53 -12.96 -11.09 9.22
N GLN A 54 -14.13 -11.53 9.68
CA GLN A 54 -14.94 -12.56 8.99
C GLN A 54 -15.47 -12.11 7.62
N GLU A 55 -15.73 -10.81 7.44
CA GLU A 55 -16.34 -10.29 6.22
C GLU A 55 -15.32 -9.89 5.14
N LEU A 56 -14.17 -9.33 5.53
CA LEU A 56 -13.19 -8.82 4.58
C LEU A 56 -12.14 -9.88 4.20
N SER A 57 -11.75 -10.74 5.11
CA SER A 57 -10.53 -11.53 4.94
C SER A 57 -10.86 -13.02 4.91
N LYS A 58 -11.17 -13.53 3.70
CA LYS A 58 -11.74 -14.87 3.54
C LYS A 58 -10.69 -15.96 3.31
N ASP A 59 -9.67 -15.66 2.51
CA ASP A 59 -8.70 -16.65 2.03
C ASP A 59 -7.29 -16.08 2.07
N GLN A 60 -6.29 -16.94 2.33
CA GLN A 60 -4.89 -16.55 2.22
C GLN A 60 -4.52 -16.31 0.75
N MET A 61 -3.77 -15.24 0.50
CA MET A 61 -3.31 -14.90 -0.83
C MET A 61 -2.44 -16.02 -1.43
N ASN A 62 -2.68 -16.38 -2.68
CA ASN A 62 -1.87 -17.33 -3.44
C ASN A 62 -1.93 -17.01 -4.95
N GLU A 63 -1.03 -17.62 -5.74
CA GLU A 63 -0.91 -17.35 -7.19
C GLU A 63 -2.26 -17.47 -7.91
N LYS A 64 -3.03 -18.53 -7.64
CA LYS A 64 -4.32 -18.76 -8.31
C LYS A 64 -5.32 -17.65 -7.97
N ALA A 65 -5.50 -17.35 -6.70
CA ALA A 65 -6.48 -16.35 -6.27
C ALA A 65 -6.14 -14.94 -6.76
N ALA A 66 -4.84 -14.59 -6.78
CA ALA A 66 -4.37 -13.33 -7.36
C ALA A 66 -4.63 -13.25 -8.87
N LEU A 67 -4.40 -14.33 -9.62
CA LEU A 67 -4.73 -14.40 -11.06
C LEU A 67 -6.24 -14.26 -11.32
N ASP A 68 -7.08 -14.89 -10.48
CA ASP A 68 -8.53 -14.78 -10.58
C ASP A 68 -9.00 -13.33 -10.37
N VAL A 69 -8.37 -12.60 -9.44
CA VAL A 69 -8.62 -11.16 -9.22
C VAL A 69 -8.23 -10.34 -10.44
N ILE A 70 -7.03 -10.55 -11.02
CA ILE A 70 -6.60 -9.85 -12.23
C ILE A 70 -7.64 -10.04 -13.35
N ALA A 71 -8.04 -11.29 -13.59
CA ALA A 71 -9.02 -11.61 -14.62
C ALA A 71 -10.38 -10.97 -14.37
N ALA A 72 -10.86 -10.98 -13.12
CA ALA A 72 -12.13 -10.39 -12.73
C ALA A 72 -12.14 -8.87 -12.92
N PHE A 73 -11.11 -8.17 -12.42
CA PHE A 73 -11.01 -6.71 -12.55
C PHE A 73 -10.85 -6.27 -14.00
N HIS A 74 -10.06 -6.99 -14.80
CA HIS A 74 -9.94 -6.72 -16.22
C HIS A 74 -11.28 -6.88 -16.93
N LYS A 75 -11.99 -7.99 -16.70
CA LYS A 75 -13.30 -8.22 -17.30
C LYS A 75 -14.32 -7.16 -16.89
N GLU A 76 -14.44 -6.90 -15.60
CA GLU A 76 -15.53 -6.09 -15.06
C GLU A 76 -15.24 -4.59 -15.20
N LEU A 77 -14.07 -4.11 -14.79
CA LEU A 77 -13.77 -2.67 -14.83
C LEU A 77 -13.27 -2.21 -16.20
N VAL A 78 -12.35 -2.97 -16.81
CA VAL A 78 -11.71 -2.52 -18.05
C VAL A 78 -12.60 -2.86 -19.25
N LEU A 79 -12.89 -4.13 -19.51
CA LEU A 79 -13.60 -4.55 -20.73
C LEU A 79 -15.07 -4.09 -20.75
N GLN A 80 -15.80 -4.23 -19.64
CA GLN A 80 -17.23 -3.88 -19.62
C GLN A 80 -17.50 -2.39 -19.40
N ARG A 81 -16.60 -1.68 -18.69
CA ARG A 81 -16.86 -0.31 -18.23
C ARG A 81 -15.87 0.73 -18.76
N GLY A 82 -14.83 0.30 -19.49
CA GLY A 82 -13.84 1.19 -20.09
C GLY A 82 -12.97 1.92 -19.06
N ALA A 83 -12.90 1.44 -17.82
CA ALA A 83 -12.03 2.03 -16.80
C ALA A 83 -10.56 1.75 -17.12
N VAL A 84 -9.70 2.69 -16.75
CA VAL A 84 -8.24 2.49 -16.75
C VAL A 84 -7.84 2.01 -15.36
N LEU A 85 -7.13 0.90 -15.30
CA LEU A 85 -6.53 0.36 -14.08
C LEU A 85 -5.02 0.33 -14.30
N ASP A 86 -4.25 0.95 -13.42
CA ASP A 86 -2.81 1.12 -13.61
C ASP A 86 -2.03 -0.03 -12.98
N SER A 87 -2.49 -0.56 -11.84
CA SER A 87 -1.82 -1.69 -11.21
C SER A 87 -2.65 -2.50 -10.22
N PHE A 88 -2.15 -3.70 -9.92
CA PHE A 88 -2.57 -4.53 -8.80
C PHE A 88 -1.51 -4.48 -7.69
N LEU A 89 -1.83 -3.82 -6.59
CA LEU A 89 -1.01 -3.81 -5.38
C LEU A 89 -1.35 -5.02 -4.51
N TRP A 90 -0.39 -5.95 -4.43
CA TRP A 90 -0.42 -7.09 -3.52
C TRP A 90 0.09 -6.64 -2.16
N ASP A 91 -0.86 -6.37 -1.27
CA ASP A 91 -0.61 -5.94 0.10
C ASP A 91 -0.09 -7.09 0.98
N ASP A 92 0.05 -6.87 2.30
CA ASP A 92 0.63 -7.85 3.23
C ASP A 92 0.10 -9.29 3.05
N GLY A 93 0.97 -10.26 3.32
CA GLY A 93 0.67 -11.68 3.29
C GLY A 93 1.12 -12.39 2.01
N TRP A 94 1.95 -11.81 1.15
CA TRP A 94 2.52 -12.51 -0.01
C TRP A 94 3.88 -13.17 0.28
N ASP A 95 4.59 -12.68 1.28
CA ASP A 95 5.94 -13.10 1.66
C ASP A 95 5.95 -14.16 2.76
N ASP A 96 7.14 -14.70 3.00
CA ASP A 96 7.46 -15.59 4.11
C ASP A 96 8.64 -15.03 4.91
N PRO A 97 8.41 -14.45 6.09
CA PRO A 97 9.48 -13.86 6.89
C PRO A 97 10.43 -14.91 7.50
N GLU A 98 10.06 -16.20 7.53
CA GLU A 98 10.94 -17.27 8.02
C GLU A 98 12.02 -17.63 7.00
N GLU A 99 11.71 -17.52 5.70
CA GLU A 99 12.64 -17.77 4.58
C GLU A 99 13.54 -16.56 4.27
N GLY A 100 13.18 -15.38 4.78
CA GLY A 100 13.99 -14.18 4.69
C GLY A 100 13.17 -12.90 4.57
N MET A 101 13.85 -11.75 4.69
CA MET A 101 13.18 -10.45 4.57
C MET A 101 12.58 -10.31 3.16
N TRP A 102 11.25 -10.32 3.07
CA TRP A 102 10.48 -10.22 1.83
C TRP A 102 10.86 -11.31 0.80
N ALA A 103 11.15 -12.52 1.31
CA ALA A 103 11.22 -13.72 0.49
C ALA A 103 9.80 -14.14 0.07
N PHE A 104 9.63 -14.65 -1.15
CA PHE A 104 8.32 -15.17 -1.55
C PHE A 104 7.99 -16.42 -0.73
N ASN A 105 6.73 -16.53 -0.30
CA ASN A 105 6.24 -17.80 0.19
C ASN A 105 6.13 -18.79 -0.98
N GLU A 106 7.09 -19.71 -1.11
CA GLU A 106 7.20 -20.61 -2.27
C GLU A 106 6.05 -21.63 -2.34
N GLU A 107 5.38 -21.93 -1.22
CA GLU A 107 4.19 -22.78 -1.23
C GLU A 107 3.03 -22.10 -1.96
N ARG A 108 2.82 -20.81 -1.73
CA ARG A 108 1.70 -20.03 -2.30
C ARG A 108 2.06 -19.36 -3.63
N PHE A 109 3.35 -19.08 -3.84
CA PHE A 109 3.93 -18.44 -5.02
C PHE A 109 5.21 -19.17 -5.46
N PRO A 110 5.10 -20.39 -6.00
CA PRO A 110 6.27 -21.25 -6.32
C PRO A 110 7.20 -20.69 -7.41
N ARG A 111 6.78 -19.65 -8.13
CA ARG A 111 7.60 -18.91 -9.10
C ARG A 111 7.63 -17.41 -8.82
N GLY A 112 7.46 -17.05 -7.54
CA GLY A 112 7.17 -15.67 -7.13
C GLY A 112 6.01 -15.09 -7.93
N PHE A 113 6.12 -13.83 -8.32
CA PHE A 113 5.09 -13.12 -9.06
C PHE A 113 5.24 -13.15 -10.58
N SER A 114 6.10 -14.02 -11.14
CA SER A 114 6.31 -14.09 -12.60
C SER A 114 5.01 -14.28 -13.41
N GLN A 115 4.08 -15.10 -12.91
CA GLN A 115 2.77 -15.31 -13.54
C GLN A 115 1.86 -14.08 -13.41
N LEU A 116 1.89 -13.40 -12.26
CA LEU A 116 1.13 -12.15 -12.05
C LEU A 116 1.68 -11.02 -12.92
N ALA A 117 2.99 -10.94 -13.07
CA ALA A 117 3.70 -10.02 -13.96
C ALA A 117 3.25 -10.20 -15.40
N LYS A 118 3.18 -11.44 -15.86
CA LYS A 118 2.68 -11.78 -17.20
C LYS A 118 1.21 -11.37 -17.35
N ALA A 119 0.35 -11.77 -16.42
CA ALA A 119 -1.09 -11.50 -16.49
C ALA A 119 -1.42 -9.99 -16.47
N ALA A 120 -0.75 -9.20 -15.63
CA ALA A 120 -0.92 -7.75 -15.59
C ALA A 120 -0.44 -7.10 -16.90
N ARG A 121 0.70 -7.54 -17.45
CA ARG A 121 1.24 -7.00 -18.71
C ARG A 121 0.29 -7.25 -19.89
N GLU A 122 -0.35 -8.40 -19.95
CA GLU A 122 -1.32 -8.74 -21.01
C GLU A 122 -2.52 -7.77 -21.05
N ILE A 123 -2.78 -7.05 -19.97
CA ILE A 123 -3.89 -6.11 -19.84
C ILE A 123 -3.41 -4.65 -19.66
N ASN A 124 -2.14 -4.37 -19.98
CA ASN A 124 -1.49 -3.06 -19.81
C ASN A 124 -1.55 -2.51 -18.37
N CYS A 125 -1.48 -3.41 -17.39
CA CYS A 125 -1.36 -3.08 -15.97
C CYS A 125 0.02 -3.46 -15.43
N SER A 126 0.40 -2.86 -14.31
CA SER A 126 1.59 -3.25 -13.53
C SER A 126 1.22 -4.02 -12.27
N ASN A 127 2.22 -4.63 -11.63
CA ASN A 127 2.08 -5.13 -10.26
C ASN A 127 2.75 -4.18 -9.28
N GLY A 128 2.18 -4.13 -8.09
CA GLY A 128 2.78 -3.51 -6.93
C GLY A 128 2.84 -4.47 -5.75
N ILE A 129 3.71 -4.16 -4.80
CA ILE A 129 3.84 -4.91 -3.55
C ILE A 129 3.86 -3.99 -2.34
N TRP A 130 3.36 -4.51 -1.24
CA TRP A 130 3.58 -3.94 0.08
C TRP A 130 4.90 -4.44 0.66
N LEU A 131 5.62 -3.52 1.30
CA LEU A 131 6.85 -3.77 2.05
C LEU A 131 6.80 -3.02 3.38
N SER A 132 7.27 -3.65 4.43
CA SER A 132 7.39 -3.05 5.76
C SER A 132 8.81 -3.20 6.28
N PRO A 133 9.49 -2.10 6.66
CA PRO A 133 10.86 -2.14 7.18
C PRO A 133 10.95 -2.55 8.66
N TRP A 134 9.83 -2.94 9.32
CA TRP A 134 9.82 -3.13 10.76
C TRP A 134 10.81 -4.19 11.29
N GLY A 135 11.61 -3.78 12.27
CA GLY A 135 12.32 -4.64 13.23
C GLY A 135 13.85 -4.56 13.17
N GLY A 136 14.50 -4.68 14.35
CA GLY A 136 15.96 -4.76 14.51
C GLY A 136 16.61 -3.46 15.02
N TYR A 137 17.58 -3.58 15.93
CA TYR A 137 18.40 -2.46 16.44
C TYR A 137 19.87 -2.65 16.03
N GLY A 138 20.63 -1.56 15.86
CA GLY A 138 22.07 -1.60 15.61
C GLY A 138 22.43 -2.17 14.22
N GLU A 139 23.47 -3.01 14.14
CA GLU A 139 23.96 -3.57 12.87
C GLU A 139 22.91 -4.37 12.08
N ALA A 140 21.94 -4.98 12.76
CA ALA A 140 20.82 -5.70 12.14
C ALA A 140 19.94 -4.78 11.28
N LYS A 141 19.89 -3.48 11.59
CA LYS A 141 19.14 -2.46 10.85
C LYS A 141 19.79 -2.12 9.51
N GLU A 142 21.09 -1.85 9.50
CA GLU A 142 21.88 -1.55 8.28
C GLU A 142 21.90 -2.71 7.28
N VAL A 143 21.85 -3.95 7.79
CA VAL A 143 21.75 -5.14 6.94
C VAL A 143 20.35 -5.24 6.32
N ARG A 144 19.28 -4.95 7.09
CA ARG A 144 17.90 -4.96 6.59
C ARG A 144 17.66 -3.90 5.53
N LEU A 145 18.19 -2.68 5.70
CA LEU A 145 18.03 -1.60 4.73
C LEU A 145 18.71 -1.91 3.38
N ARG A 146 19.93 -2.46 3.41
CA ARG A 146 20.61 -2.90 2.17
C ARG A 146 19.93 -4.11 1.54
N ALA A 147 19.45 -5.05 2.35
CA ALA A 147 18.67 -6.17 1.85
C ALA A 147 17.37 -5.69 1.19
N ALA A 148 16.74 -4.66 1.76
CA ALA A 148 15.49 -4.09 1.29
C ALA A 148 15.62 -3.48 -0.11
N GLU A 149 16.60 -2.62 -0.32
CA GLU A 149 16.86 -2.00 -1.62
C GLU A 149 17.19 -3.05 -2.70
N ALA A 150 18.12 -3.96 -2.39
CA ALA A 150 18.51 -5.01 -3.32
C ALA A 150 17.34 -5.94 -3.67
N GLN A 151 16.47 -6.24 -2.70
CA GLN A 151 15.30 -7.08 -2.91
C GLN A 151 14.22 -6.36 -3.72
N ALA A 152 13.97 -5.07 -3.45
CA ALA A 152 13.07 -4.25 -4.24
C ALA A 152 13.52 -4.21 -5.71
N LEU A 153 14.81 -3.96 -5.97
CA LEU A 153 15.36 -3.97 -7.34
C LEU A 153 15.20 -5.33 -8.03
N LYS A 154 15.47 -6.44 -7.32
CA LYS A 154 15.22 -7.80 -7.85
C LYS A 154 13.75 -8.01 -8.19
N MET A 155 12.81 -7.49 -7.40
CA MET A 155 11.38 -7.59 -7.69
C MET A 155 10.98 -6.78 -8.92
N ARG A 156 11.59 -5.62 -9.15
CA ARG A 156 11.40 -4.89 -10.40
C ARG A 156 11.83 -5.74 -11.60
N GLN A 157 13.05 -6.25 -11.54
CA GLN A 157 13.68 -7.00 -12.63
C GLN A 157 13.00 -8.34 -12.92
N ASN A 158 12.63 -9.09 -11.87
CA ASN A 158 12.21 -10.48 -12.00
C ASN A 158 10.69 -10.67 -11.87
N ALA A 159 9.99 -9.74 -11.22
CA ALA A 159 8.56 -9.85 -10.93
C ALA A 159 7.73 -8.72 -11.55
N GLY A 160 8.33 -7.83 -12.35
CA GLY A 160 7.61 -6.74 -13.02
C GLY A 160 6.88 -5.83 -12.05
N VAL A 161 7.46 -5.66 -10.85
CA VAL A 161 6.91 -4.80 -9.80
C VAL A 161 7.39 -3.39 -10.05
N ASN A 162 6.44 -2.49 -10.26
CA ASN A 162 6.71 -1.07 -10.49
C ASN A 162 6.00 -0.16 -9.47
N PHE A 163 5.23 -0.74 -8.55
CA PHE A 163 4.60 -0.01 -7.46
C PHE A 163 5.04 -0.58 -6.10
N PHE A 164 5.63 0.24 -5.24
CA PHE A 164 5.93 -0.13 -3.86
C PHE A 164 5.08 0.67 -2.89
N LYS A 165 4.35 -0.03 -2.00
CA LYS A 165 3.73 0.56 -0.81
C LYS A 165 4.64 0.29 0.37
N PHE A 166 5.27 1.33 0.91
CA PHE A 166 6.06 1.24 2.13
C PHE A 166 5.20 1.56 3.33
N ASP A 167 5.13 0.62 4.25
CA ASP A 167 4.34 0.73 5.47
C ASP A 167 5.19 0.98 6.72
N GLY A 168 4.57 1.35 7.83
CA GLY A 168 5.26 1.36 9.12
C GLY A 168 6.10 2.58 9.42
N VAL A 169 5.90 3.66 8.66
CA VAL A 169 6.71 4.89 8.79
C VAL A 169 6.09 5.81 9.84
N ALA A 170 5.85 5.26 11.02
CA ALA A 170 5.16 5.89 12.13
C ALA A 170 5.84 5.54 13.45
N GLY A 171 6.41 6.54 14.12
CA GLY A 171 7.16 6.33 15.36
C GLY A 171 7.94 7.59 15.74
N ASP A 172 8.73 7.49 16.81
CA ASP A 172 9.69 8.53 17.16
C ASP A 172 10.67 8.70 15.99
N PRO A 173 10.80 9.91 15.40
CA PRO A 173 11.77 10.16 14.33
C PRO A 173 13.19 9.72 14.70
N ALA A 174 13.58 9.74 15.97
CA ALA A 174 14.89 9.24 16.40
C ALA A 174 15.05 7.72 16.20
N GLU A 175 13.96 6.96 16.22
CA GLU A 175 13.94 5.51 16.04
C GLU A 175 13.76 5.12 14.57
N VAL A 176 12.92 5.86 13.83
CA VAL A 176 12.51 5.51 12.45
C VAL A 176 13.22 6.31 11.34
N ALA A 177 14.14 7.22 11.68
CA ALA A 177 14.81 8.11 10.71
C ALA A 177 15.57 7.35 9.63
N ALA A 178 16.32 6.30 9.98
CA ALA A 178 17.11 5.56 9.01
C ALA A 178 16.25 4.66 8.10
N GLU A 179 15.12 4.14 8.58
CA GLU A 179 14.10 3.50 7.74
C GLU A 179 13.53 4.51 6.76
N MET A 180 13.12 5.70 7.24
CA MET A 180 12.71 6.82 6.41
C MET A 180 13.77 7.14 5.36
N GLU A 181 15.03 7.35 5.74
CA GLU A 181 16.11 7.70 4.81
C GLU A 181 16.35 6.61 3.76
N ALA A 182 16.34 5.33 4.11
CA ALA A 182 16.50 4.25 3.15
C ALA A 182 15.34 4.17 2.14
N MET A 183 14.10 4.35 2.59
CA MET A 183 12.94 4.39 1.69
C MET A 183 12.96 5.63 0.78
N LEU A 184 13.32 6.79 1.33
CA LEU A 184 13.49 8.02 0.55
C LEU A 184 14.68 7.90 -0.42
N GLY A 185 15.72 7.16 -0.04
CA GLY A 185 16.87 6.77 -0.85
C GLY A 185 16.44 5.91 -2.03
N PHE A 186 15.71 4.81 -1.80
CA PHE A 186 15.11 4.00 -2.86
C PHE A 186 14.20 4.82 -3.77
N GLY A 187 13.43 5.78 -3.25
CA GLY A 187 12.61 6.65 -4.09
C GLY A 187 13.38 7.61 -4.99
N LYS A 188 14.65 7.90 -4.66
CA LYS A 188 15.56 8.69 -5.48
C LYS A 188 16.41 7.83 -6.42
N GLU A 189 16.99 6.75 -5.91
CA GLU A 189 17.99 5.91 -6.59
C GLU A 189 17.38 4.72 -7.31
N GLY A 190 16.17 4.32 -6.91
CA GLY A 190 15.43 3.22 -7.52
C GLY A 190 14.83 3.56 -8.89
N LYS A 191 14.86 4.84 -9.32
CA LYS A 191 14.50 5.24 -10.69
C LYS A 191 15.74 5.29 -11.57
N GLU A 192 15.71 4.58 -12.70
CA GLU A 192 16.83 4.60 -13.66
C GLU A 192 16.89 5.93 -14.42
N ASP A 193 15.73 6.50 -14.78
CA ASP A 193 15.58 7.80 -15.44
C ASP A 193 14.19 8.44 -15.17
N ASP A 194 13.90 9.57 -15.82
CA ASP A 194 12.63 10.30 -15.68
C ASP A 194 11.43 9.56 -16.31
N ASP A 195 11.67 8.61 -17.22
CA ASP A 195 10.65 7.81 -17.90
C ASP A 195 10.29 6.52 -17.11
N ASP A 196 11.11 6.17 -16.11
CA ASP A 196 10.90 5.01 -15.25
C ASP A 196 9.55 5.05 -14.50
N GLU A 197 8.71 4.05 -14.77
CA GLU A 197 7.36 3.88 -14.25
C GLU A 197 7.30 3.38 -12.79
N LEU A 198 8.32 3.69 -11.98
CA LEU A 198 8.30 3.44 -10.55
C LEU A 198 7.33 4.38 -9.83
N TRP A 199 6.40 3.79 -9.08
CA TRP A 199 5.47 4.48 -8.18
C TRP A 199 5.71 4.07 -6.74
N ILE A 200 5.77 5.06 -5.84
CA ILE A 200 5.95 4.82 -4.41
C ILE A 200 4.78 5.41 -3.63
N ASN A 201 4.10 4.56 -2.87
CA ASN A 201 3.15 4.95 -1.84
C ASN A 201 3.79 4.84 -0.47
N LEU A 202 3.68 5.90 0.33
CA LEU A 202 4.13 5.92 1.70
C LEU A 202 2.92 5.86 2.63
N THR A 203 2.83 4.83 3.46
CA THR A 203 1.91 4.91 4.60
C THR A 203 2.61 5.60 5.76
N THR A 204 1.94 6.62 6.28
CA THR A 204 2.35 7.29 7.50
C THR A 204 1.23 7.10 8.51
N GLY A 205 1.50 6.39 9.60
CA GLY A 205 0.64 6.41 10.79
C GLY A 205 0.64 7.77 11.51
N THR A 206 1.31 8.77 10.94
CA THR A 206 1.40 10.17 11.39
C THR A 206 0.59 11.09 10.46
N TRP A 207 0.68 12.41 10.67
CA TRP A 207 0.00 13.40 9.84
C TRP A 207 0.46 13.31 8.37
N PRO A 208 -0.45 13.20 7.39
CA PRO A 208 -0.12 13.07 5.97
C PRO A 208 0.45 14.39 5.41
N SER A 209 1.74 14.60 5.62
CA SER A 209 2.44 15.82 5.22
C SER A 209 2.66 15.89 3.71
N PRO A 210 2.38 17.03 3.04
CA PRO A 210 2.68 17.19 1.62
C PRO A 210 4.18 17.17 1.33
N PHE A 211 5.04 17.39 2.34
CA PHE A 211 6.49 17.33 2.15
C PHE A 211 6.96 15.93 1.76
N PHE A 212 6.28 14.86 2.17
CA PHE A 212 6.63 13.50 1.74
C PHE A 212 6.59 13.34 0.21
N LEU A 213 5.75 14.11 -0.48
CA LEU A 213 5.63 14.11 -1.94
C LEU A 213 6.87 14.66 -2.67
N LEU A 214 7.87 15.17 -1.95
CA LEU A 214 9.18 15.48 -2.53
C LEU A 214 9.98 14.21 -2.88
N TRP A 215 9.61 13.07 -2.29
CA TRP A 215 10.36 11.81 -2.41
C TRP A 215 9.49 10.65 -2.91
N VAL A 216 8.20 10.64 -2.55
CA VAL A 216 7.24 9.59 -2.94
C VAL A 216 6.14 10.13 -3.85
N ASP A 217 5.41 9.25 -4.53
CA ASP A 217 4.38 9.64 -5.49
C ASP A 217 2.98 9.74 -4.86
N SER A 218 2.76 9.04 -3.76
CA SER A 218 1.51 9.11 -2.99
C SER A 218 1.73 8.84 -1.50
N ILE A 219 0.80 9.33 -0.68
CA ILE A 219 0.80 9.12 0.77
C ILE A 219 -0.54 8.53 1.23
N TRP A 220 -0.51 7.68 2.24
CA TRP A 220 -1.72 7.21 2.91
C TRP A 220 -2.39 8.36 3.66
N ARG A 221 -3.72 8.35 3.70
CA ARG A 221 -4.57 9.42 4.26
C ARG A 221 -4.35 9.71 5.77
N GLY A 222 -3.54 8.93 6.48
CA GLY A 222 -3.43 8.95 7.94
C GLY A 222 -4.67 8.38 8.66
N HIS A 223 -4.65 8.31 10.00
CA HIS A 223 -5.68 7.65 10.84
C HIS A 223 -5.69 6.10 10.71
N ARG A 224 -6.55 5.44 11.50
CA ARG A 224 -6.76 3.98 11.50
C ARG A 224 -7.02 3.43 10.10
N ASP A 225 -6.47 2.25 9.82
CA ASP A 225 -6.59 1.60 8.51
C ASP A 225 -8.03 1.17 8.23
N VAL A 226 -8.74 0.70 9.26
CA VAL A 226 -10.14 0.28 9.16
C VAL A 226 -10.98 0.76 10.34
N MET A 227 -12.09 1.40 10.02
CA MET A 227 -13.28 1.54 10.87
C MET A 227 -14.52 1.57 9.97
N ALA A 228 -15.70 1.58 10.56
CA ALA A 228 -16.95 1.82 9.86
C ALA A 228 -17.75 2.86 10.64
N VAL A 229 -18.51 3.70 9.92
CA VAL A 229 -19.57 4.49 10.58
C VAL A 229 -20.59 3.53 11.22
N SER A 230 -21.22 3.94 12.31
CA SER A 230 -22.11 3.05 13.06
C SER A 230 -23.39 2.72 12.27
N GLU A 231 -24.09 1.63 12.64
CA GLU A 231 -25.38 1.28 12.02
C GLU A 231 -26.42 2.39 12.21
N LEU A 232 -26.34 3.10 13.33
CA LEU A 232 -27.20 4.25 13.60
C LEU A 232 -26.91 5.42 12.65
N GLN A 233 -25.65 5.60 12.24
CA GLN A 233 -25.23 6.65 11.32
C GLN A 233 -25.53 6.32 9.85
N LEU A 234 -25.49 5.04 9.48
CA LEU A 234 -25.83 4.58 8.12
C LEU A 234 -26.65 3.27 8.17
N PRO A 235 -27.96 3.36 8.48
CA PRO A 235 -28.80 2.18 8.65
C PRO A 235 -28.98 1.38 7.35
N GLY A 236 -28.91 0.06 7.45
CA GLY A 236 -29.13 -0.87 6.33
C GLY A 236 -27.94 -1.04 5.38
N ALA A 237 -26.82 -0.34 5.64
CA ALA A 237 -25.59 -0.50 4.87
C ALA A 237 -24.76 -1.69 5.38
N SER A 238 -24.12 -2.40 4.45
CA SER A 238 -23.15 -3.45 4.80
C SER A 238 -21.94 -2.88 5.55
N VAL A 239 -21.18 -3.72 6.27
CA VAL A 239 -19.93 -3.28 6.90
C VAL A 239 -18.97 -2.68 5.86
N ARG A 240 -18.87 -3.29 4.68
CA ARG A 240 -18.04 -2.79 3.57
C ARG A 240 -18.46 -1.38 3.11
N GLN A 241 -19.75 -1.13 2.96
CA GLN A 241 -20.26 0.21 2.59
C GLN A 241 -19.97 1.25 3.68
N ARG A 242 -20.21 0.91 4.95
CA ARG A 242 -19.94 1.82 6.07
C ARG A 242 -18.45 2.10 6.26
N TRP A 243 -17.60 1.14 5.93
CA TRP A 243 -16.15 1.33 5.89
C TRP A 243 -15.71 2.26 4.75
N GLN A 244 -16.29 2.12 3.55
CA GLN A 244 -16.03 3.06 2.44
C GLN A 244 -16.38 4.49 2.84
N VAL A 245 -17.54 4.70 3.46
CA VAL A 245 -17.95 6.02 3.98
C VAL A 245 -16.97 6.52 5.04
N PHE A 246 -16.52 5.67 5.98
CA PHE A 246 -15.50 6.06 6.95
C PHE A 246 -14.22 6.55 6.27
N ARG A 247 -13.72 5.86 5.23
CA ARG A 247 -12.52 6.27 4.50
C ARG A 247 -12.69 7.65 3.87
N GLU A 248 -13.84 7.90 3.24
CA GLU A 248 -14.17 9.19 2.65
C GLU A 248 -14.21 10.30 3.71
N CYS A 249 -14.85 10.04 4.85
CA CYS A 249 -14.87 10.99 5.96
C CYS A 249 -13.46 11.33 6.46
N VAL A 250 -12.59 10.33 6.63
CA VAL A 250 -11.20 10.57 7.08
C VAL A 250 -10.43 11.40 6.07
N VAL A 251 -10.53 11.11 4.77
CA VAL A 251 -9.88 11.91 3.72
C VAL A 251 -10.39 13.35 3.75
N TYR A 252 -11.70 13.54 3.91
CA TYR A 252 -12.29 14.87 4.01
C TYR A 252 -11.78 15.65 5.23
N GLU A 253 -11.74 15.03 6.40
CA GLU A 253 -11.28 15.69 7.63
C GLU A 253 -9.76 15.95 7.65
N LEU A 254 -8.94 14.99 7.22
CA LEU A 254 -7.48 15.08 7.34
C LEU A 254 -6.82 15.76 6.15
N VAL A 255 -7.41 15.66 4.96
CA VAL A 255 -6.84 16.23 3.74
C VAL A 255 -7.64 17.46 3.35
N VAL A 256 -8.92 17.32 2.98
CA VAL A 256 -9.70 18.41 2.38
C VAL A 256 -9.85 19.61 3.32
N LYS A 257 -10.21 19.38 4.59
CA LYS A 257 -10.41 20.45 5.58
C LYS A 257 -9.10 21.06 6.10
N GLN A 258 -8.01 20.29 6.16
CA GLN A 258 -6.71 20.77 6.64
C GLN A 258 -5.83 21.34 5.52
N ALA A 259 -6.27 21.26 4.26
CA ALA A 259 -5.56 21.69 3.06
C ALA A 259 -5.42 23.21 2.90
N ALA A 260 -4.81 23.90 3.87
CA ALA A 260 -4.25 25.23 3.61
C ALA A 260 -3.01 25.13 2.69
N PHE A 261 -2.25 24.03 2.79
CA PHE A 261 -1.00 23.78 2.05
C PHE A 261 -0.95 22.45 1.28
N PHE A 262 -2.01 21.64 1.33
CA PHE A 262 -2.14 20.43 0.51
C PHE A 262 -2.89 20.82 -0.76
N PRO A 263 -2.24 21.05 -1.91
CA PRO A 263 -2.97 21.31 -3.13
C PRO A 263 -3.63 20.00 -3.55
N ILE A 264 -4.85 19.75 -3.07
CA ILE A 264 -5.81 19.05 -3.92
C ILE A 264 -6.01 20.00 -5.09
N SER A 265 -5.28 19.74 -6.17
CA SER A 265 -5.36 20.49 -7.41
C SER A 265 -6.82 20.57 -7.84
N ARG A 266 -7.42 21.75 -7.59
CA ARG A 266 -8.70 22.28 -8.08
C ARG A 266 -9.74 21.22 -8.51
N LEU A 267 -10.74 20.98 -7.66
CA LEU A 267 -12.04 20.44 -8.08
C LEU A 267 -13.02 21.57 -8.48
N THR A 268 -12.54 22.54 -9.26
CA THR A 268 -13.34 23.62 -9.86
C THR A 268 -12.99 23.79 -11.32
#